data_AF-A0A8X6KY12-F1
#
_entry.id   AF-A0A8X6KY12-F1
#
_cell.length_a   1.000
_cell.length_b   1.000
_cell.length_c   1.000
_cell.angle_alpha   90.00
_cell.angle_beta   90.00
_cell.angle_gamma   90.00
#
_symmetry.space_group_name_H-M   'P 1'
#
loop_
_entity.id
_entity.type
_entity.pdbx_description
1 polymer ?
#
loop_
_entity_poly.entity_id
_entity_poly.type
_entity_poly.pdbx_seq_one_letter_code
_entity_poly.pdbx_strand_id
1 'polypeptide(L)'
;MLQICSLCNPNQLWINHQEIRSEDILRQVRTQQRNLDLEFSTEIFNKALIITEDKVRSLGGSDLKSIGLPQPNRDSNSIEDVLRERTYYISELR
;
A
#
# COMPACT_ATOMS: atom_id res chain seq x y z
N MET A 1 2.21 3.21 30.46
CA MET A 1 3.28 3.59 29.51
C MET A 1 3.47 2.39 28.59
N LEU A 2 2.95 2.44 27.36
CA LEU A 2 3.14 1.34 26.41
C LEU A 2 4.59 1.42 25.90
N GLN A 3 5.49 0.68 26.54
CA GLN A 3 6.80 0.37 25.98
C GLN A 3 6.59 -0.51 24.75
N ILE A 4 6.34 0.11 23.60
CA ILE A 4 6.41 -0.58 22.32
C ILE A 4 7.90 -0.61 21.96
N CYS A 5 8.56 -1.62 22.52
CA CYS A 5 9.75 -2.30 22.02
C CYS A 5 10.81 -1.41 21.34
N SER A 6 11.77 -0.94 22.13
CA SER A 6 13.04 -0.31 21.73
C SER A 6 13.98 -1.20 20.89
N LEU A 7 13.51 -2.15 20.07
CA LEU A 7 14.38 -3.15 19.41
C LEU A 7 14.01 -3.55 17.98
N CYS A 8 12.85 -3.17 17.44
CA CYS A 8 12.50 -3.57 16.08
C CYS A 8 12.82 -2.45 15.09
N ASN A 9 13.83 -2.68 14.23
CA ASN A 9 14.11 -1.77 13.13
C ASN A 9 12.86 -1.70 12.23
N PRO A 10 12.27 -0.52 12.02
CA PRO A 10 11.03 -0.37 11.24
C PRO A 10 11.16 -0.94 9.83
N ASN A 11 12.35 -0.88 9.22
CA ASN A 11 12.65 -1.53 7.95
C ASN A 11 12.58 -3.06 8.03
N GLN A 12 13.16 -3.67 9.07
CA GLN A 12 13.10 -5.13 9.25
C GLN A 12 11.67 -5.59 9.51
N LEU A 13 10.91 -4.82 10.29
CA LEU A 13 9.50 -5.10 10.55
C LEU A 13 8.67 -5.00 9.26
N TRP A 14 8.99 -4.05 8.38
CA TRP A 14 8.38 -3.98 7.05
C TRP A 14 8.70 -5.22 6.22
N ILE A 15 9.98 -5.55 6.05
CA ILE A 15 10.42 -6.70 5.24
C ILE A 15 9.79 -8.01 5.72
N ASN A 16 9.72 -8.23 7.04
CA ASN A 16 9.18 -9.46 7.63
C ASN A 16 7.66 -9.58 7.52
N HIS A 17 6.94 -8.47 7.37
CA HIS A 17 5.48 -8.45 7.45
C HIS A 17 4.80 -7.76 6.26
N GLN A 18 5.53 -7.41 5.20
CA GLN A 18 4.99 -6.69 4.05
C GLN A 18 3.88 -7.46 3.34
N GLU A 19 3.95 -8.79 3.26
CA GLU A 19 2.91 -9.64 2.67
C GLU A 19 1.62 -9.54 3.48
N ILE A 20 1.68 -9.81 4.77
CA ILE A 20 0.53 -9.73 5.67
C ILE A 20 -0.06 -8.31 5.68
N ARG A 21 0.79 -7.27 5.69
CA ARG A 21 0.35 -5.87 5.69
C ARG A 21 -0.26 -5.42 4.36
N SER A 22 0.01 -6.12 3.27
CA SER A 22 -0.52 -5.79 1.95
C SER A 22 -1.57 -6.79 1.46
N GLU A 23 -1.94 -7.78 2.27
CA GLU A 23 -2.95 -8.80 1.95
C GLU A 23 -4.31 -8.18 1.61
N ASP A 24 -4.76 -7.21 2.41
CA ASP A 24 -6.01 -6.49 2.17
C ASP A 24 -5.99 -5.75 0.82
N ILE A 25 -4.83 -5.21 0.45
CA ILE A 25 -4.64 -4.51 -0.82
C ILE A 25 -4.64 -5.52 -1.97
N LEU A 26 -3.92 -6.63 -1.84
CA LEU A 26 -3.95 -7.72 -2.82
C LEU A 26 -5.39 -8.19 -3.04
N ARG A 27 -6.14 -8.41 -1.96
CA ARG A 27 -7.55 -8.83 -2.04
C ARG A 27 -8.41 -7.79 -2.75
N GLN A 28 -8.21 -6.51 -2.46
CA GLN A 28 -8.92 -5.43 -3.14
C GLN A 28 -8.59 -5.42 -4.64
N VAL A 29 -7.32 -5.51 -5.01
CA VAL A 29 -6.88 -5.51 -6.42
C VAL A 29 -7.39 -6.74 -7.16
N ARG A 30 -7.31 -7.95 -6.57
CA ARG A 30 -7.88 -9.19 -7.12
C ARG A 30 -9.37 -9.03 -7.42
N THR A 31 -10.12 -8.48 -6.47
CA THR A 31 -11.57 -8.23 -6.61
C THR A 31 -11.84 -7.24 -7.73
N GLN A 32 -11.07 -6.15 -7.80
CA GLN A 32 -11.26 -5.08 -8.78
C GLN A 32 -10.86 -5.50 -10.21
N GLN A 33 -9.78 -6.26 -10.35
CA GLN A 33 -9.29 -6.74 -11.65
C GLN A 33 -9.97 -8.04 -12.10
N ARG A 34 -10.81 -8.65 -11.25
CA ARG A 34 -11.36 -10.01 -11.43
C ARG A 34 -10.29 -11.05 -11.73
N ASN A 35 -9.10 -10.86 -11.14
CA ASN A 35 -7.97 -11.74 -11.31
C ASN A 35 -7.60 -12.34 -9.95
N LEU A 36 -8.04 -13.57 -9.70
CA LEU A 36 -7.77 -14.26 -8.42
C LEU A 36 -6.34 -14.80 -8.34
N ASP A 37 -5.70 -15.00 -9.48
CA ASP A 37 -4.35 -15.56 -9.60
C ASP A 37 -3.26 -14.49 -9.48
N LEU A 38 -3.63 -13.22 -9.30
CA LEU A 38 -2.68 -12.14 -9.04
C LEU A 38 -1.90 -12.43 -7.74
N GLU A 39 -0.58 -12.44 -7.80
CA GLU A 39 0.28 -12.62 -6.63
C GLU A 39 0.79 -11.28 -6.07
N PHE A 40 1.50 -11.33 -4.95
CA PHE A 40 2.17 -10.15 -4.41
C PHE A 40 3.17 -9.60 -5.42
N SER A 41 3.14 -8.28 -5.62
CA SER A 41 4.02 -7.58 -6.54
C SER A 41 4.55 -6.32 -5.87
N THR A 42 5.63 -5.77 -6.43
CA THR A 42 6.19 -4.49 -5.99
C THR A 42 5.14 -3.38 -5.98
N GLU A 43 4.16 -3.41 -6.88
CA GLU A 43 3.07 -2.43 -6.94
C GLU A 43 2.12 -2.54 -5.73
N ILE A 44 1.85 -3.76 -5.28
CA ILE A 44 1.00 -4.03 -4.10
C ILE A 44 1.70 -3.55 -2.83
N PHE A 45 3.00 -3.87 -2.69
CA PHE A 45 3.80 -3.38 -1.57
C PHE A 45 3.93 -1.86 -1.59
N ASN A 46 4.12 -1.27 -2.78
CA ASN A 46 4.19 0.18 -2.94
C ASN A 46 2.88 0.87 -2.53
N LYS A 47 1.73 0.31 -2.91
CA LYS A 47 0.42 0.83 -2.49
C LYS A 47 0.22 0.74 -0.98
N ALA A 48 0.70 -0.33 -0.33
CA ALA A 48 0.70 -0.42 1.13
C ALA A 48 1.57 0.66 1.79
N LEU A 49 2.73 0.98 1.21
CA LEU A 49 3.57 2.08 1.69
C LEU A 49 2.88 3.44 1.54
N ILE A 50 2.21 3.71 0.42
CA ILE A 50 1.45 4.96 0.21
C ILE A 50 0.37 5.13 1.27
N ILE A 51 -0.47 4.11 1.48
CA ILE A 51 -1.55 4.18 2.49
C ILE A 51 -0.98 4.39 3.89
N THR A 52 0.13 3.71 4.21
CA THR A 52 0.82 3.86 5.49
C THR A 52 1.35 5.29 5.66
N GLU A 53 1.98 5.85 4.64
CA GLU A 53 2.50 7.22 4.64
C GLU A 53 1.37 8.25 4.82
N ASP A 54 0.28 8.10 4.08
CA ASP A 54 -0.85 9.02 4.18
C ASP A 54 -1.50 8.96 5.57
N LYS A 55 -1.59 7.76 6.17
CA LYS A 55 -2.06 7.60 7.55
C LYS A 55 -1.14 8.30 8.54
N VAL A 56 0.17 8.09 8.43
CA VAL A 56 1.17 8.74 9.29
C VAL A 56 1.09 10.26 9.16
N ARG A 57 1.02 10.78 7.93
CA ARG A 57 0.89 12.21 7.67
C ARG A 57 -0.41 12.78 8.21
N SER A 58 -1.53 12.06 8.11
CA SER A 58 -2.82 12.47 8.67
C SER A 58 -2.81 12.57 10.19
N LEU A 59 -1.96 11.80 10.86
CA LEU A 59 -1.77 11.83 12.32
C LEU A 59 -0.77 12.90 12.77
N GLY A 60 -0.29 13.75 11.85
CA GLY A 60 0.73 14.76 12.11
C GLY A 60 2.16 14.20 12.16
N GLY A 61 2.36 12.97 11.69
CA GLY A 61 3.67 12.35 11.57
C GLY A 61 4.45 12.82 10.33
N SER A 62 5.77 12.63 10.39
CA SER A 62 6.72 12.94 9.32
C SER A 62 6.75 11.86 8.22
N ASP A 63 7.51 12.11 7.15
CA ASP A 63 7.67 11.16 6.03
C ASP A 63 8.21 9.80 6.49
N LEU A 64 7.83 8.72 5.80
CA LEU A 64 8.26 7.35 6.14
C LEU A 64 9.78 7.18 6.22
N LYS A 65 10.54 7.95 5.42
CA LYS A 65 12.00 7.99 5.46
C LYS A 65 12.55 8.39 6.83
N SER A 66 11.88 9.31 7.53
CA SER A 66 12.28 9.74 8.88
C SER A 66 12.13 8.65 9.93
N ILE A 67 11.30 7.65 9.62
CA ILE A 67 11.02 6.47 10.46
C ILE A 67 11.74 5.24 9.88
N GLY A 68 12.68 5.40 8.95
CA GLY A 68 13.49 4.31 8.40
C GLY A 68 12.75 3.32 7.49
N LEU A 69 11.57 3.68 6.97
CA LEU A 69 10.81 2.88 6.00
C LEU A 69 11.17 3.26 4.56
N PRO A 70 11.03 2.32 3.58
CA PRO A 70 11.22 2.63 2.17
C PRO A 70 10.21 3.68 1.71
N GLN A 71 10.67 4.63 0.89
CA GLN A 71 9.82 5.69 0.39
C GLN A 71 8.89 5.14 -0.69
N PRO A 72 7.57 5.36 -0.58
CA PRO A 72 6.64 4.97 -1.62
C PRO A 72 6.91 5.74 -2.92
N ASN A 73 6.85 5.03 -4.04
CA ASN A 73 6.87 5.65 -5.36
C ASN A 73 5.45 6.07 -5.73
N ARG A 74 5.20 7.38 -5.81
CA ARG A 74 3.89 7.93 -6.19
C ARG A 74 3.72 8.10 -7.71
N ASP A 75 4.81 8.01 -8.47
CA ASP A 75 4.81 8.19 -9.94
C ASP A 75 4.53 6.89 -10.70
N SER A 76 4.58 5.72 -10.04
CA SER A 76 4.12 4.48 -10.66
C SER A 76 2.61 4.56 -10.80
N ASN A 77 2.12 4.88 -12.01
CA ASN A 77 0.71 4.85 -12.45
C ASN A 77 -0.16 4.26 -11.36
N SER A 78 -0.78 5.15 -10.56
CA SER A 78 -1.51 4.72 -9.38
C SER A 78 -2.45 3.63 -9.85
N ILE A 79 -2.42 2.46 -9.21
CA ILE A 79 -3.40 1.40 -9.49
C ILE A 79 -4.81 2.03 -9.49
N GLU A 80 -5.01 3.09 -8.71
CA GLU A 80 -6.17 3.97 -8.70
C GLU A 80 -6.49 4.68 -10.03
N ASP A 81 -5.52 5.17 -10.80
CA ASP A 81 -5.74 5.76 -12.14
C ASP A 81 -6.17 4.70 -13.15
N VAL A 82 -5.51 3.54 -13.16
CA VAL A 82 -5.92 2.38 -13.98
C VAL A 82 -7.33 1.91 -13.62
N LEU A 83 -7.69 1.96 -12.34
CA LEU A 83 -9.02 1.58 -11.85
C LEU A 83 -10.08 2.66 -12.09
N ARG A 84 -9.70 3.94 -12.06
CA ARG A 84 -10.58 5.06 -12.38
C ARG A 84 -10.98 5.01 -13.85
N GLU A 85 -10.04 4.77 -14.75
CA GLU A 85 -10.35 4.59 -16.18
C GLU A 85 -11.33 3.43 -16.44
N ARG A 86 -11.18 2.30 -15.74
CA ARG A 86 -12.09 1.14 -15.89
C ARG A 86 -13.48 1.36 -15.28
N THR A 87 -13.61 2.14 -14.22
CA THR A 87 -14.92 2.44 -13.61
C THR A 87 -15.74 3.41 -14.47
N TYR A 88 -15.10 4.36 -15.15
CA TYR A 88 -15.77 5.17 -16.19
C TYR A 88 -16.25 4.30 -17.36
N TYR A 89 -15.41 3.38 -17.87
CA TYR A 89 -15.80 2.51 -18.98
C TYR A 89 -17.02 1.62 -18.67
N ILE A 90 -17.14 1.12 -17.44
CA ILE A 90 -18.30 0.29 -17.03
C ILE A 90 -19.58 1.14 -16.84
N SER A 91 -19.44 2.42 -16.51
CA SER A 91 -20.60 3.30 -16.32
C SER A 91 -21.15 3.89 -17.63
N GLU A 92 -20.34 3.95 -18.70
CA GLU A 92 -20.79 4.34 -20.05
C GLU A 92 -21.47 3.22 -20.85
N LEU A 93 -21.39 1.97 -20.39
CA LEU A 93 -22.02 0.81 -21.03
C LEU A 93 -23.43 0.47 -20.49
N ARG A 94 -24.07 1.38 -19.77
CA ARG A 94 -25.39 1.18 -19.14
C ARG A 94 -26.50 2.01 -19.78
#